data_AF-A0A6I9M514-F1
#
_entry.id   AF-A0A6I9M514-F1
#
_cell.length_a   1.000
_cell.length_b   1.000
_cell.length_c   1.000
_cell.angle_alpha   90.00
_cell.angle_beta   90.00
_cell.angle_gamma   90.00
#
_symmetry.space_group_name_H-M   'P 1'
#
loop_
_entity.id
_entity.type
_entity.pdbx_description
1 polymer ?
#
loop_
_entity_poly.entity_id
_entity_poly.type
_entity_poly.pdbx_seq_one_letter_code
_entity_poly.pdbx_strand_id
1 'polypeptide(L)'
;MIEVLTTDSQKLLHQLNTLLEQESRCQPKVCGLKLIESAHDNGLRMTARLRDFEVKDLLSLTQFFGFDTETFSLAVNLLDRFLSKMKPSVLALSIIALEIQALKYVELTEGIECIQKHSKINGRDLTFWQELVSKCLTEYSSNKCSKPNVQKLKWIVSGRTARQLRHSYYRITHLPTIPETAS
;
A
#
# COMPACT_ATOMS: atom_id res chain seq x y z
N MET A 1 -19.72 -34.03 32.12
CA MET A 1 -19.30 -32.61 32.17
C MET A 1 -17.79 -32.43 32.04
N ILE A 2 -16.95 -33.37 32.53
CA ILE A 2 -15.48 -33.33 32.41
C ILE A 2 -14.98 -33.67 30.99
N GLU A 3 -15.60 -34.62 30.28
CA GLU A 3 -15.18 -35.01 28.91
C GLU A 3 -15.40 -33.90 27.87
N VAL A 4 -16.45 -33.08 28.01
CA VAL A 4 -16.74 -31.97 27.09
C VAL A 4 -15.65 -30.89 27.15
N LEU A 5 -15.10 -30.61 28.34
CA LEU A 5 -13.98 -29.68 28.52
C LEU A 5 -12.69 -30.16 27.85
N THR A 6 -12.46 -31.48 27.80
CA THR A 6 -11.27 -32.05 27.13
C THR A 6 -11.37 -31.98 25.62
N THR A 7 -12.57 -32.11 25.04
CA THR A 7 -12.76 -32.02 23.59
C THR A 7 -12.62 -30.58 23.09
N ASP A 8 -13.15 -29.60 23.83
CA ASP A 8 -13.05 -28.19 23.44
C ASP A 8 -11.64 -27.64 23.60
N SER A 9 -10.91 -28.04 24.65
CA SER A 9 -9.49 -27.70 24.81
C SER A 9 -8.62 -28.31 23.70
N GLN A 10 -8.89 -29.55 23.27
CA GLN A 10 -8.19 -30.16 22.13
C GLN A 10 -8.48 -29.45 20.80
N LYS A 11 -9.73 -29.04 20.56
CA LYS A 11 -10.10 -28.25 19.37
C LYS A 11 -9.39 -26.90 19.35
N LEU A 12 -9.36 -26.19 20.49
CA LEU A 12 -8.65 -24.92 20.62
C LEU A 12 -7.14 -25.08 20.38
N LEU A 13 -6.54 -26.16 20.89
CA LEU A 13 -5.12 -26.47 20.66
C LEU A 13 -4.82 -26.71 19.17
N HIS A 14 -5.71 -27.43 18.48
CA HIS A 14 -5.58 -27.66 17.05
C HIS A 14 -5.75 -26.37 16.23
N GLN A 15 -6.72 -25.53 16.59
CA GLN A 15 -6.91 -24.21 15.98
C GLN A 15 -5.71 -23.30 16.22
N LEU A 16 -5.17 -23.27 17.44
CA LEU A 16 -3.99 -22.47 17.78
C LEU A 16 -2.77 -22.91 16.97
N ASN A 17 -2.50 -24.21 16.87
CA ASN A 17 -1.40 -24.73 16.05
C ASN A 17 -1.59 -24.35 14.57
N THR A 18 -2.81 -24.42 14.06
CA THR A 18 -3.12 -24.01 12.69
C THR A 18 -2.83 -22.52 12.46
N LEU A 19 -3.23 -21.66 13.41
CA LEU A 19 -2.96 -20.21 13.34
C LEU A 19 -1.47 -19.89 13.48
N LEU A 20 -0.75 -20.59 14.35
CA LEU A 20 0.69 -20.42 14.55
C LEU A 20 1.47 -20.75 13.27
N GLU A 21 1.11 -21.86 12.60
CA GLU A 21 1.70 -22.23 11.31
C GLU A 21 1.42 -21.16 10.23
N GLN A 22 0.22 -20.58 10.23
CA GLN A 22 -0.12 -19.48 9.32
C GLN A 22 0.64 -18.19 9.63
N GLU A 23 0.87 -17.87 10.90
CA GLU A 23 1.59 -16.67 11.32
C GLU A 23 3.00 -16.63 10.75
N SER A 24 3.70 -17.78 10.74
CA SER A 24 5.06 -17.91 10.18
C SER A 24 5.16 -17.44 8.72
N ARG A 25 4.09 -17.64 7.93
CA ARG A 25 4.01 -17.25 6.51
C ARG A 25 3.73 -15.76 6.31
N CYS A 26 3.27 -15.11 7.37
CA CYS A 26 2.84 -13.71 7.39
C CYS A 26 3.81 -12.81 8.18
N GLN A 27 4.93 -13.33 8.70
CA GLN A 27 5.92 -12.47 9.34
C GLN A 27 6.73 -11.67 8.30
N PRO A 28 7.00 -10.38 8.57
CA PRO A 28 7.92 -9.60 7.75
C PRO A 28 9.36 -10.12 7.90
N LYS A 29 10.17 -9.99 6.85
CA LYS A 29 11.57 -10.40 6.92
C LYS A 29 12.34 -9.41 7.78
N VAL A 30 12.80 -9.85 8.96
CA VAL A 30 13.55 -9.02 9.93
C VAL A 30 14.77 -8.35 9.29
N CYS A 31 15.50 -9.04 8.41
CA CYS A 31 16.65 -8.46 7.71
C CYS A 31 16.27 -7.27 6.82
N GLY A 32 15.09 -7.28 6.21
CA GLY A 32 14.58 -6.18 5.39
C GLY A 32 14.17 -4.97 6.24
N LEU A 33 13.55 -5.19 7.39
CA LEU A 33 13.17 -4.11 8.30
C LEU A 33 14.38 -3.43 8.97
N LYS A 34 15.45 -4.18 9.28
CA LYS A 34 16.71 -3.63 9.80
C LYS A 34 17.36 -2.62 8.85
N LEU A 35 17.17 -2.78 7.52
CA LEU A 35 17.67 -1.82 6.54
C LEU A 35 16.94 -0.48 6.59
N ILE A 36 15.69 -0.47 7.07
CA ILE A 36 14.85 0.72 7.23
C ILE A 36 15.17 1.44 8.55
N GLU A 37 15.43 0.68 9.61
CA GLU A 37 15.89 1.22 10.90
C GLU A 37 17.26 1.88 10.81
N SER A 38 18.17 1.29 10.03
CA SER A 38 19.53 1.81 9.84
C SER A 38 19.65 2.89 8.76
N ALA A 39 18.56 3.20 8.03
CA ALA A 39 18.58 4.20 6.99
C ALA A 39 18.62 5.62 7.56
N HIS A 40 19.59 6.42 7.12
CA HIS A 40 19.64 7.85 7.41
C HIS A 40 18.63 8.62 6.56
N ASP A 41 18.10 9.71 7.12
CA ASP A 41 17.13 10.60 6.46
C ASP A 41 17.83 11.46 5.40
N ASN A 42 17.97 10.90 4.19
CA ASN A 42 18.51 11.58 3.02
C ASN A 42 17.44 11.92 1.99
N GLY A 43 16.16 11.80 2.36
CA GLY A 43 15.00 12.06 1.49
C GLY A 43 14.77 11.04 0.36
N LEU A 44 15.66 10.06 0.15
CA LEU A 44 15.61 9.14 -0.99
C LEU A 44 15.29 7.69 -0.60
N ARG A 45 15.23 7.39 0.69
CA ARG A 45 15.06 6.03 1.22
C ARG A 45 13.97 6.00 2.28
N MET A 46 13.23 4.89 2.31
CA MET A 46 12.32 4.62 3.40
C MET A 46 13.11 4.48 4.70
N THR A 47 12.67 5.21 5.74
CA THR A 47 13.27 5.18 7.08
C THR A 47 12.22 4.74 8.10
N ALA A 48 12.66 4.33 9.29
CA ALA A 48 11.73 3.99 10.37
C ALA A 48 10.79 5.16 10.71
N ARG A 49 11.31 6.41 10.66
CA ARG A 49 10.50 7.60 10.90
C ARG A 49 9.39 7.77 9.86
N LEU A 50 9.70 7.58 8.57
CA LEU A 50 8.70 7.66 7.50
C LEU A 50 7.67 6.54 7.61
N ARG A 51 8.10 5.31 7.90
CA ARG A 51 7.19 4.20 8.21
C ARG A 51 6.23 4.55 9.35
N ASP A 52 6.72 5.13 10.44
CA ASP A 52 5.89 5.48 11.59
C ASP A 52 4.87 6.60 11.27
N PHE A 53 5.20 7.50 10.34
CA PHE A 53 4.21 8.45 9.80
C PHE A 53 3.11 7.72 9.03
N GLU A 54 3.46 6.83 8.11
CA GLU A 54 2.48 6.04 7.35
C GLU A 54 1.61 5.17 8.26
N VAL A 55 2.18 4.58 9.31
CA VAL A 55 1.41 3.80 10.31
C VAL A 55 0.42 4.69 11.08
N LYS A 56 0.78 5.93 11.39
CA LYS A 56 -0.14 6.91 12.00
C LYS A 56 -1.26 7.28 11.04
N ASP A 57 -0.95 7.44 9.76
CA ASP A 57 -1.95 7.74 8.74
C ASP A 57 -2.91 6.54 8.58
N LEU A 58 -2.39 5.30 8.53
CA LEU A 58 -3.22 4.10 8.56
C LEU A 58 -4.12 4.03 9.78
N LEU A 59 -3.60 4.35 10.98
CA LEU A 59 -4.41 4.39 12.20
C LEU A 59 -5.53 5.43 12.10
N SER A 60 -5.22 6.61 11.56
CA SER A 60 -6.20 7.67 11.36
C SER A 60 -7.31 7.27 10.39
N LEU A 61 -6.96 6.55 9.31
CA LEU A 61 -7.92 6.04 8.33
C LEU A 61 -8.80 4.94 8.93
N THR A 62 -8.20 3.99 9.66
CA THR A 62 -8.96 2.95 10.37
C THR A 62 -9.98 3.58 11.32
N GLN A 63 -9.57 4.58 12.11
CA GLN A 63 -10.47 5.29 13.03
C GLN A 63 -11.54 6.10 12.30
N PHE A 64 -11.17 6.79 11.21
CA PHE A 64 -12.08 7.63 10.44
C PHE A 64 -13.21 6.81 9.79
N PHE A 65 -12.88 5.63 9.25
CA PHE A 65 -13.85 4.73 8.62
C PHE A 65 -14.52 3.76 9.60
N GLY A 66 -14.07 3.72 10.86
CA GLY A 66 -14.62 2.81 11.88
C GLY A 66 -14.30 1.34 11.64
N PHE A 67 -13.14 1.04 11.06
CA PHE A 67 -12.68 -0.35 10.87
C PHE A 67 -12.19 -0.96 12.19
N ASP A 68 -12.26 -2.29 12.27
CA ASP A 68 -11.80 -3.04 13.44
C ASP A 68 -10.28 -2.98 13.62
N THR A 69 -9.82 -3.16 14.87
CA THR A 69 -8.39 -3.21 15.22
C THR A 69 -7.62 -4.31 14.47
N GLU A 70 -8.31 -5.41 14.12
CA GLU A 70 -7.75 -6.48 13.31
C GLU A 70 -7.39 -6.00 11.90
N THR A 71 -8.21 -5.13 11.31
CA THR A 71 -7.96 -4.52 9.99
C THR A 71 -6.71 -3.64 10.03
N PHE A 72 -6.55 -2.84 11.09
CA PHE A 72 -5.35 -2.04 11.28
C PHE A 72 -4.10 -2.92 11.44
N SER A 73 -4.18 -3.95 12.27
CA SER A 73 -3.07 -4.90 12.49
C SER A 73 -2.65 -5.58 11.19
N LEU A 74 -3.63 -6.01 10.37
CA LEU A 74 -3.37 -6.61 9.07
C LEU A 74 -2.74 -5.60 8.10
N ALA A 75 -3.21 -4.36 8.05
CA ALA A 75 -2.66 -3.32 7.20
C ALA A 75 -1.19 -3.02 7.54
N VAL A 76 -0.85 -2.88 8.83
CA VAL A 76 0.54 -2.69 9.28
C VAL A 76 1.39 -3.91 8.95
N ASN A 77 0.89 -5.13 9.16
CA ASN A 77 1.59 -6.36 8.80
C ASN A 77 1.90 -6.42 7.29
N LEU A 78 0.94 -6.07 6.44
CA LEU A 78 1.12 -6.02 4.99
C LEU A 78 2.16 -4.97 4.60
N LEU A 79 2.10 -3.77 5.19
CA LEU A 79 3.09 -2.71 4.98
C LEU A 79 4.50 -3.21 5.32
N ASP A 80 4.69 -3.82 6.48
CA ASP A 80 6.00 -4.31 6.92
C ASP A 80 6.53 -5.44 6.04
N ARG A 81 5.67 -6.37 5.65
CA ARG A 81 6.07 -7.46 4.74
C ARG A 81 6.49 -6.92 3.39
N PHE A 82 5.76 -5.94 2.89
CA PHE A 82 6.06 -5.29 1.63
C PHE A 82 7.41 -4.54 1.70
N LEU A 83 7.59 -3.68 2.70
CA LEU A 83 8.82 -2.94 2.94
C LEU A 83 10.02 -3.86 3.20
N SER A 84 9.82 -5.03 3.80
CA SER A 84 10.89 -6.00 4.04
C SER A 84 11.43 -6.68 2.78
N LYS A 85 10.69 -6.64 1.66
CA LYS A 85 11.05 -7.32 0.42
C LYS A 85 11.41 -6.35 -0.72
N MET A 86 10.92 -5.11 -0.64
CA MET A 86 10.98 -4.16 -1.75
C MET A 86 11.41 -2.78 -1.27
N LYS A 87 12.20 -2.09 -2.08
CA LYS A 87 12.49 -0.67 -1.91
C LYS A 87 11.36 0.16 -2.54
N PRO A 88 10.64 0.99 -1.77
CA PRO A 88 9.56 1.82 -2.30
C PRO A 88 9.98 2.73 -3.47
N SER A 89 11.22 3.22 -3.45
CA SER A 89 11.76 4.04 -4.54
C SER A 89 11.88 3.31 -5.87
N VAL A 90 12.20 2.00 -5.85
CA VAL A 90 12.27 1.19 -7.07
C VAL A 90 10.88 0.98 -7.63
N LEU A 91 9.90 0.68 -6.78
CA LEU A 91 8.52 0.53 -7.24
C LEU A 91 7.95 1.83 -7.81
N ALA A 92 8.13 2.96 -7.10
CA ALA A 92 7.65 4.25 -7.57
C ALA A 92 8.21 4.57 -8.97
N LEU A 93 9.51 4.33 -9.16
CA LEU A 93 10.15 4.53 -10.46
C LEU A 93 9.63 3.54 -11.51
N SER A 94 9.40 2.27 -11.16
CA SER A 94 8.79 1.28 -12.07
C SER A 94 7.41 1.70 -12.54
N ILE A 95 6.54 2.17 -11.63
CA ILE A 95 5.19 2.62 -11.95
C ILE A 95 5.24 3.85 -12.87
N ILE A 96 6.03 4.87 -12.51
CA ILE A 96 6.18 6.10 -13.30
C ILE A 96 6.70 5.78 -14.71
N ALA A 97 7.68 4.89 -14.81
CA ALA A 97 8.25 4.49 -16.10
C ALA A 97 7.24 3.76 -16.99
N LEU A 98 6.42 2.87 -16.41
CA LEU A 98 5.35 2.18 -17.14
C LEU A 98 4.26 3.16 -17.60
N GLU A 99 3.89 4.12 -16.75
CA GLU A 99 2.88 5.13 -17.09
C GLU A 99 3.36 6.04 -18.23
N ILE A 100 4.61 6.51 -18.16
CA ILE A 100 5.23 7.31 -19.23
C ILE A 100 5.28 6.54 -20.54
N GLN A 101 5.59 5.24 -20.49
CA GLN A 101 5.60 4.37 -21.67
C GLN A 101 4.18 4.19 -22.25
N ALA A 102 3.17 3.99 -21.39
CA ALA A 102 1.78 3.84 -21.81
C ALA A 102 1.23 5.12 -22.47
N LEU A 103 1.56 6.28 -21.90
CA LEU A 103 1.13 7.60 -22.40
C LEU A 103 2.02 8.13 -23.54
N LYS A 104 3.11 7.44 -23.88
CA LYS A 104 4.09 7.79 -24.93
C LYS A 104 4.78 9.14 -24.72
N TYR A 105 5.02 9.53 -23.46
CA TYR A 105 5.76 10.76 -23.13
C TYR A 105 7.28 10.57 -23.24
N VAL A 106 7.79 10.46 -24.47
CA VAL A 106 9.21 10.19 -24.74
C VAL A 106 10.15 11.22 -24.10
N GLU A 107 9.73 12.48 -24.02
CA GLU A 107 10.51 13.58 -23.40
C GLU A 107 10.83 13.35 -21.91
N LEU A 108 10.00 12.58 -21.19
CA LEU A 108 10.19 12.32 -19.75
C LEU A 108 11.12 11.12 -19.48
N THR A 109 11.54 10.39 -20.51
CA THR A 109 12.41 9.20 -20.36
C THR A 109 13.78 9.54 -19.82
N GLU A 110 14.38 10.66 -20.25
CA GLU A 110 15.65 11.16 -19.72
C GLU A 110 15.56 11.51 -18.23
N GLY A 111 14.40 12.02 -17.80
CA GLY A 111 14.12 12.31 -16.39
C GLY A 111 14.13 11.05 -15.52
N ILE A 112 13.55 9.95 -16.02
CA ILE A 112 13.57 8.64 -15.34
C ILE A 112 15.01 8.16 -15.18
N GLU A 113 15.84 8.23 -16.23
CA GLU A 113 17.24 7.82 -16.16
C GLU A 113 18.04 8.65 -15.15
N CYS A 114 17.79 9.96 -15.08
CA CYS A 114 18.40 10.86 -14.11
C CYS A 114 18.02 10.45 -12.67
N ILE A 115 16.73 10.23 -12.42
CA ILE A 115 16.20 9.80 -11.11
C ILE A 115 16.77 8.43 -10.73
N GLN A 116 16.88 7.50 -11.68
CA GLN A 116 17.47 6.18 -11.46
C GLN A 116 18.92 6.28 -10.98
N LYS A 117 19.74 7.08 -11.68
CA LYS A 117 21.15 7.32 -11.35
C LYS A 117 21.28 7.98 -9.97
N HIS A 118 20.50 9.01 -9.70
CA HIS A 118 20.53 9.73 -8.43
C HIS A 118 20.10 8.84 -7.24
N SER A 119 19.10 7.99 -7.45
CA SER A 119 18.56 7.07 -6.44
C SER A 119 19.42 5.80 -6.26
N LYS A 120 20.47 5.61 -7.07
CA LYS A 120 21.35 4.44 -7.07
C LYS A 120 20.57 3.12 -7.25
N ILE A 121 19.60 3.13 -8.17
CA ILE A 121 18.77 1.97 -8.48
C ILE A 121 19.43 1.15 -9.60
N ASN A 122 19.60 -0.16 -9.38
CA ASN A 122 20.15 -1.06 -10.39
C ASN A 122 19.13 -1.23 -11.53
N GLY A 123 19.58 -1.12 -12.78
CA GLY A 123 18.73 -1.32 -13.96
C GLY A 123 18.06 -2.69 -13.98
N ARG A 124 18.75 -3.76 -13.54
CA ARG A 124 18.16 -5.12 -13.46
C ARG A 124 17.03 -5.21 -12.44
N ASP A 125 17.18 -4.53 -11.31
CA ASP A 125 16.13 -4.49 -10.29
C ASP A 125 14.92 -3.72 -10.83
N LEU A 126 15.17 -2.59 -11.52
CA LEU A 126 14.11 -1.77 -12.10
C LEU A 126 13.29 -2.54 -13.15
N THR A 127 13.95 -3.24 -14.07
CA THR A 127 13.27 -4.04 -15.10
C THR A 127 12.47 -5.19 -14.50
N PHE A 128 13.05 -5.90 -13.53
CA PHE A 128 12.35 -6.96 -12.80
C PHE A 128 11.06 -6.44 -12.14
N TRP A 129 11.12 -5.28 -11.48
CA TRP A 129 9.94 -4.69 -10.85
C TRP A 129 8.95 -4.13 -11.86
N GLN A 130 9.40 -3.58 -13.00
CA GLN A 130 8.51 -3.17 -14.09
C GLN A 130 7.72 -4.36 -14.65
N GLU A 131 8.36 -5.51 -14.85
CA GLU A 131 7.66 -6.72 -15.30
C GLU A 131 6.60 -7.18 -14.30
N LEU A 132 6.94 -7.20 -13.01
CA LEU A 132 5.99 -7.56 -11.95
C LEU A 132 4.81 -6.58 -11.87
N VAL A 133 5.08 -5.27 -11.89
CA VAL A 133 4.04 -4.23 -11.85
C VAL A 133 3.14 -4.33 -13.08
N SER A 134 3.72 -4.49 -14.27
CA SER A 134 2.96 -4.66 -15.52
C SER A 134 2.04 -5.88 -15.43
N LYS A 135 2.52 -7.01 -14.90
CA LYS A 135 1.69 -8.19 -14.66
C LYS A 135 0.56 -7.91 -13.67
N CYS A 136 0.83 -7.21 -12.57
CA CYS A 136 -0.22 -6.83 -11.62
C CYS A 136 -1.25 -5.87 -12.23
N LEU A 137 -0.82 -4.88 -13.01
CA LEU A 137 -1.71 -3.92 -13.66
C LEU A 137 -2.59 -4.58 -14.73
N THR A 138 -2.03 -5.53 -15.50
CA THR A 138 -2.81 -6.30 -16.48
C THR A 138 -3.83 -7.22 -15.81
N GLU A 139 -3.47 -7.86 -14.70
CA GLU A 139 -4.40 -8.66 -13.90
C GLU A 139 -5.50 -7.78 -13.26
N TYR A 140 -5.14 -6.62 -12.72
CA TYR A 140 -6.07 -5.67 -12.13
C TYR A 140 -7.06 -5.10 -13.15
N SER A 141 -6.56 -4.80 -14.36
CA SER A 141 -7.38 -4.31 -15.48
C SER A 141 -8.24 -5.43 -16.08
N SER A 142 -7.95 -6.70 -15.79
CA SER A 142 -8.72 -7.83 -16.28
C SER A 142 -10.06 -7.97 -15.55
N ASN A 143 -11.01 -8.63 -16.22
CA ASN A 143 -12.33 -8.93 -15.66
C ASN A 143 -12.31 -9.98 -14.54
N LYS A 144 -11.12 -10.52 -14.20
CA LYS A 144 -10.94 -11.54 -13.15
C LYS A 144 -10.74 -10.91 -11.78
N CYS A 145 -10.32 -9.65 -11.71
CA CYS A 145 -10.17 -8.95 -10.44
C CYS A 145 -11.54 -8.51 -9.94
N SER A 146 -11.90 -8.89 -8.71
CA SER A 146 -13.05 -8.34 -8.01
C SER A 146 -12.81 -6.86 -7.77
N LYS A 147 -13.20 -6.01 -8.72
CA LYS A 147 -13.17 -4.56 -8.55
C LYS A 147 -13.95 -4.27 -7.27
N PRO A 148 -13.37 -3.57 -6.26
CA PRO A 148 -14.16 -3.12 -5.12
C PRO A 148 -15.37 -2.41 -5.70
N ASN A 149 -16.56 -2.79 -5.20
CA ASN A 149 -17.88 -2.39 -5.68
C ASN A 149 -17.82 -1.06 -6.44
N VAL A 150 -18.29 -1.02 -7.70
CA VAL A 150 -18.22 0.14 -8.64
C VAL A 150 -18.87 1.43 -8.07
N GLN A 151 -19.33 1.39 -6.83
CA GLN A 151 -19.49 2.55 -5.96
C GLN A 151 -18.19 3.36 -5.93
N LYS A 152 -18.19 4.45 -6.71
CA LYS A 152 -17.18 5.51 -6.68
C LYS A 152 -16.71 5.76 -5.26
N LEU A 153 -15.39 5.76 -5.04
CA LEU A 153 -14.78 6.30 -3.83
C LEU A 153 -15.22 7.76 -3.69
N LYS A 154 -16.26 7.98 -2.87
CA LYS A 154 -16.78 9.31 -2.60
C LYS A 154 -15.98 9.85 -1.45
N TRP A 155 -15.12 10.82 -1.72
CA TRP A 155 -14.43 11.58 -0.68
C TRP A 155 -15.48 12.35 0.13
N ILE A 156 -15.89 11.79 1.28
CA ILE A 156 -16.77 12.47 2.22
C ILE A 156 -15.88 13.26 3.17
N VAL A 157 -15.86 14.57 2.99
CA VAL A 157 -15.17 15.48 3.90
C VAL A 157 -15.88 15.47 5.26
N SER A 158 -15.12 15.33 6.36
CA SER A 158 -15.69 15.33 7.71
C SER A 158 -16.53 16.59 7.97
N GLY A 159 -17.58 16.53 8.80
CA GLY A 159 -18.43 17.69 9.09
C GLY A 159 -17.66 18.92 9.61
N ARG A 160 -16.53 18.69 10.31
CA ARG A 160 -15.64 19.76 10.79
C ARG A 160 -14.87 20.41 9.64
N THR A 161 -14.25 19.58 8.79
CA THR A 161 -13.51 20.04 7.60
C THR A 161 -14.44 20.72 6.60
N ALA A 162 -15.66 20.21 6.42
CA ALA A 162 -16.67 20.83 5.58
C ALA A 162 -17.07 22.22 6.08
N ARG A 163 -17.20 22.42 7.41
CA ARG A 163 -17.47 23.73 8.01
C ARG A 163 -16.32 24.72 7.86
N GLN A 164 -15.06 24.27 7.97
CA GLN A 164 -13.90 25.12 7.69
C GLN A 164 -13.82 25.53 6.21
N LEU A 165 -14.16 24.62 5.31
CA LEU A 165 -14.22 24.89 3.87
C LEU A 165 -15.45 25.71 3.45
N ARG A 166 -16.44 25.95 4.31
CA ARG A 166 -17.64 26.76 3.96
C ARG A 166 -17.30 28.18 3.50
N HIS A 167 -16.23 28.78 4.04
CA HIS A 167 -15.82 30.13 3.63
C HIS A 167 -15.19 30.17 2.24
N SER A 168 -14.62 29.05 1.77
CA SER A 168 -14.06 28.89 0.42
C SER A 168 -15.03 28.23 -0.58
N TYR A 169 -16.12 27.61 -0.10
CA TYR A 169 -17.10 26.86 -0.90
C TYR A 169 -17.80 27.71 -1.98
N TYR A 170 -17.95 29.02 -1.76
CA TYR A 170 -18.55 29.92 -2.74
C TYR A 170 -17.59 30.31 -3.89
N ARG A 171 -16.31 29.90 -3.85
CA ARG A 171 -15.29 30.24 -4.86
C ARG A 171 -14.78 29.04 -5.65
N ILE A 172 -15.11 27.81 -5.26
CA ILE A 172 -14.64 26.61 -5.95
C ILE A 172 -15.72 26.25 -6.98
N THR A 173 -15.48 26.60 -8.24
CA THR A 173 -16.17 25.98 -9.38
C THR A 173 -16.10 24.47 -9.19
N HIS A 174 -17.25 23.79 -9.20
CA HIS A 174 -17.36 22.35 -9.04
C HIS A 174 -16.22 21.65 -9.80
N LEU A 175 -15.29 21.03 -9.06
CA LEU A 175 -14.24 20.23 -9.66
C LEU A 175 -14.93 19.16 -10.51
N PRO A 176 -14.66 19.09 -11.82
CA PRO A 176 -15.32 18.14 -12.67
C PRO A 176 -15.04 16.73 -12.15
N THR A 177 -16.08 15.90 -12.14
CA THR A 177 -15.90 14.48 -11.88
C THR A 177 -15.00 13.93 -12.97
N ILE A 178 -13.85 13.35 -12.61
CA ILE A 178 -12.98 12.66 -13.56
C ILE A 178 -13.82 11.53 -14.17
N PRO A 179 -14.10 11.56 -15.49
CA PRO A 179 -14.84 10.49 -16.13
C PRO A 179 -13.89 9.30 -16.28
N GLU A 180 -14.13 8.25 -15.51
CA GLU A 180 -13.54 6.95 -15.81
C GLU A 180 -14.25 6.40 -17.05
N THR A 181 -13.56 6.37 -18.18
CA THR A 181 -14.09 5.81 -19.43
C THR A 181 -14.37 4.34 -19.22
N ALA A 182 -15.63 3.93 -19.39
CA ALA A 182 -16.00 2.53 -19.44
C ALA A 182 -15.32 1.88 -20.66
N SER A 183 -14.35 1.00 -20.42
CA SER A 183 -13.84 0.03 -21.37
C SER A 183 -14.01 -1.36 -20.78
#